data_AF-D1YLU0-F1
#
_entry.id   AF-D1YLU0-F1
#
_cell.length_a   1.000
_cell.length_b   1.000
_cell.length_c   1.000
_cell.angle_alpha   90.00
_cell.angle_beta   90.00
_cell.angle_gamma   90.00
#
_symmetry.space_group_name_H-M   'P 1'
#
loop_
_entity.id
_entity.type
_entity.pdbx_description
1 polymer ?
#
loop_
_entity_poly.entity_id
_entity_poly.type
_entity_poly.pdbx_seq_one_letter_code
_entity_poly.pdbx_strand_id
1 'polypeptide(L)'
;MLTEERQQAIASYINNHSICRVNELCKLTKSSESTIRRDLIELEKRGVIVRVHGGARSLQDYSRDVEQQVRFNLNVDKKREIARFAVINHITRGDHIFLDAGTTTYEMVSFLREIKDLHVLTNGVDIALACLENGIQTRLLGGEAKIETHAVVGNTAMKQLQEMNLSVSFIGANGLIAEGQFTTPDPAEAGIKRLLLNKQKKLLS
;
A
#
# COMPACT_ATOMS: atom_id res chain seq x y z
N MET A 1 -19.89 -9.66 25.68
CA MET A 1 -19.31 -9.11 24.44
C MET A 1 -19.92 -9.85 23.26
N LEU A 2 -20.40 -9.13 22.25
CA LEU A 2 -20.94 -9.76 21.04
C LEU A 2 -19.81 -10.44 20.25
N THR A 3 -20.16 -11.41 19.39
CA THR A 3 -19.16 -12.16 18.61
C THR A 3 -18.36 -11.26 17.67
N GLU A 4 -19.02 -10.36 16.94
CA GLU A 4 -18.33 -9.44 16.01
C GLU A 4 -17.37 -8.49 16.74
N GLU A 5 -17.82 -7.87 17.83
CA GLU A 5 -16.96 -7.00 18.66
C GLU A 5 -15.74 -7.77 19.17
N ARG A 6 -15.95 -9.02 19.61
CA ARG A 6 -14.87 -9.88 20.13
C ARG A 6 -13.86 -10.23 19.04
N GLN A 7 -14.34 -10.63 17.87
CA GLN A 7 -13.50 -10.94 16.72
C GLN A 7 -12.70 -9.70 16.27
N GLN A 8 -13.30 -8.52 16.30
CA GLN A 8 -12.64 -7.26 16.00
C GLN A 8 -11.54 -6.96 17.03
N ALA A 9 -11.81 -7.11 18.32
CA ALA A 9 -10.81 -6.93 19.38
C ALA A 9 -9.63 -7.92 19.27
N ILE A 10 -9.91 -9.19 18.93
CA ILE A 10 -8.89 -10.21 18.69
C ILE A 10 -8.01 -9.82 17.50
N ALA A 11 -8.61 -9.43 16.37
CA ALA A 11 -7.87 -9.02 15.17
C ALA A 11 -7.00 -7.77 15.44
N SER A 12 -7.54 -6.76 16.11
CA SER A 12 -6.78 -5.56 16.51
C SER A 12 -5.62 -5.90 17.44
N TYR A 13 -5.83 -6.79 18.42
CA TYR A 13 -4.76 -7.21 19.33
C TYR A 13 -3.63 -7.93 18.60
N ILE A 14 -3.98 -8.87 17.72
CA ILE A 14 -3.01 -9.63 16.91
C ILE A 14 -2.23 -8.69 15.98
N ASN A 15 -2.90 -7.74 15.34
CA ASN A 15 -2.24 -6.75 14.48
C ASN A 15 -1.24 -5.87 15.24
N ASN A 16 -1.53 -5.51 16.49
CA ASN A 16 -0.65 -4.66 17.30
C ASN A 16 0.55 -5.41 17.92
N HIS A 17 0.48 -6.73 18.06
CA HIS A 17 1.49 -7.54 18.76
C HIS A 17 2.21 -8.54 17.85
N SER A 18 1.86 -8.59 16.55
CA SER A 18 2.37 -9.49 15.51
C SER A 18 2.09 -10.98 15.73
N ILE A 19 2.20 -11.49 16.96
CA ILE A 19 1.87 -12.85 17.35
C ILE A 19 1.27 -12.85 18.75
N CYS A 20 0.32 -13.74 19.00
CA CYS A 20 -0.26 -13.92 20.31
C CYS A 20 -0.56 -15.40 20.59
N ARG A 21 -0.65 -15.73 21.87
CA ARG A 21 -1.13 -17.01 22.38
C ARG A 21 -2.60 -16.93 22.71
N VAL A 22 -3.30 -18.06 22.60
CA VAL A 22 -4.73 -18.14 22.93
C VAL A 22 -5.01 -17.65 24.36
N ASN A 23 -4.13 -17.96 25.32
CA ASN A 23 -4.28 -17.52 26.71
C ASN A 23 -4.30 -15.99 26.89
N GLU A 24 -3.60 -15.25 26.03
CA GLU A 24 -3.58 -13.78 26.06
C GLU A 24 -4.91 -13.23 25.56
N LEU A 25 -5.45 -13.81 24.48
CA LEU A 25 -6.76 -13.46 23.93
C LEU A 25 -7.91 -13.79 24.90
N CYS A 26 -7.80 -14.90 25.64
CA CYS A 26 -8.75 -15.24 26.70
C CYS A 26 -8.78 -14.17 27.80
N LYS A 27 -7.61 -13.65 28.22
CA LYS A 27 -7.52 -12.56 29.20
C LYS A 27 -8.09 -11.25 28.66
N LEU A 28 -7.77 -10.90 27.42
CA LEU A 28 -8.25 -9.69 26.75
C LEU A 28 -9.78 -9.66 26.64
N THR A 29 -10.36 -10.74 26.16
CA THR A 29 -11.79 -10.82 25.80
C THR A 29 -12.67 -11.38 26.92
N LYS A 30 -12.04 -11.84 28.02
CA LYS A 30 -12.68 -12.59 29.11
C LYS A 30 -13.50 -13.80 28.62
N SER A 31 -13.08 -14.41 27.52
CA SER A 31 -13.75 -15.55 26.89
C SER A 31 -12.99 -16.86 27.10
N SER A 32 -13.70 -17.98 26.97
CA SER A 32 -13.10 -19.31 27.11
C SER A 32 -12.16 -19.65 25.95
N GLU A 33 -11.22 -20.57 26.19
CA GLU A 33 -10.28 -21.04 25.17
C GLU A 33 -11.00 -21.65 23.96
N SER A 34 -12.10 -22.38 24.18
CA SER A 34 -12.89 -22.98 23.10
C SER A 34 -13.64 -21.95 22.26
N THR A 35 -14.02 -20.81 22.86
CA THR A 35 -14.58 -19.66 22.13
C THR A 35 -13.51 -19.00 21.27
N ILE A 36 -12.34 -18.70 21.84
CA ILE A 36 -11.24 -18.08 21.09
C ILE A 36 -10.77 -18.97 19.93
N ARG A 37 -10.63 -20.28 20.15
CA ARG A 37 -10.24 -21.20 19.07
C ARG A 37 -11.25 -21.19 17.92
N ARG A 38 -12.56 -21.07 18.19
CA ARG A 38 -13.60 -20.94 17.15
C ARG A 38 -13.49 -19.61 16.42
N ASP A 39 -13.35 -18.50 17.14
CA ASP A 39 -13.17 -17.18 16.54
C ASP A 39 -11.92 -17.13 15.64
N LEU A 40 -10.81 -17.72 16.08
CA LEU A 40 -9.58 -17.81 15.28
C LEU A 40 -9.75 -18.65 14.02
N ILE A 41 -10.57 -19.72 14.05
CA ILE A 41 -10.91 -20.49 12.83
C ILE A 41 -11.70 -19.63 11.86
N GLU A 42 -12.69 -18.89 12.35
CA GLU A 42 -13.52 -18.03 11.50
C GLU A 42 -12.72 -16.86 10.91
N LEU A 43 -11.84 -16.24 11.71
CA LEU A 43 -10.96 -15.16 11.28
C LEU A 43 -9.90 -15.65 10.26
N GLU A 44 -9.36 -16.85 10.43
CA GLU A 44 -8.44 -17.46 9.45
C GLU A 44 -9.16 -17.78 8.13
N LYS A 45 -10.37 -18.35 8.19
CA LYS A 45 -11.19 -18.61 7.00
C LYS A 45 -11.52 -17.34 6.21
N ARG A 46 -11.60 -16.20 6.90
CA ARG A 46 -11.82 -14.87 6.30
C ARG A 46 -10.52 -14.19 5.85
N GLY A 47 -9.36 -14.82 6.02
CA GLY A 47 -8.07 -14.25 5.66
C GLY A 47 -7.70 -13.01 6.48
N VAL A 48 -8.05 -12.98 7.78
CA VAL A 48 -7.75 -11.84 8.68
C VAL A 48 -6.49 -12.10 9.52
N ILE A 49 -6.20 -13.36 9.85
CA ILE A 49 -5.07 -13.80 10.66
C ILE A 49 -4.54 -15.15 10.14
N VAL A 50 -3.35 -15.55 10.59
CA VAL A 50 -2.81 -16.90 10.37
C VAL A 50 -2.74 -17.64 11.70
N ARG A 51 -3.32 -18.84 11.80
CA ARG A 51 -3.19 -19.63 13.02
C ARG A 51 -1.82 -20.26 13.12
N VAL A 52 -1.33 -20.37 14.36
CA VAL A 52 -0.11 -21.10 14.70
C VAL A 52 -0.39 -22.04 15.86
N HIS A 53 0.56 -22.91 16.20
CA HIS A 53 0.37 -23.82 17.32
C HIS A 53 0.19 -23.02 18.63
N GLY A 54 -1.00 -23.14 19.25
CA GLY A 54 -1.32 -22.47 20.52
C GLY A 54 -1.64 -20.97 20.41
N GLY A 55 -1.85 -20.43 19.21
CA GLY A 55 -2.02 -18.99 19.02
C GLY A 55 -2.44 -18.56 17.61
N ALA A 56 -2.25 -17.29 17.35
CA ALA A 56 -2.44 -16.69 16.03
C ALA A 56 -1.40 -15.59 15.81
N ARG A 57 -0.96 -15.44 14.57
CA ARG A 57 -0.09 -14.37 14.13
C ARG A 57 -0.82 -13.47 13.15
N SER A 58 -0.40 -12.22 13.15
CA SER A 58 -0.84 -11.22 12.19
C SER A 58 -0.40 -11.64 10.79
N LEU A 59 -1.24 -11.31 9.81
CA LEU A 59 -0.79 -11.31 8.41
C LEU A 59 0.33 -10.28 8.18
N GLN A 60 0.46 -9.31 9.09
CA GLN A 60 1.45 -8.24 9.06
C GLN A 60 2.81 -8.64 9.66
N ASP A 61 3.14 -9.93 9.79
CA ASP A 61 4.51 -10.34 10.10
C ASP A 61 5.46 -9.62 9.13
N TYR A 62 6.23 -8.68 9.68
CA TYR A 62 7.10 -7.73 8.98
C TYR A 62 8.19 -8.48 8.22
N SER A 63 7.87 -8.99 7.03
CA SER A 63 8.84 -9.49 6.04
C SER A 63 8.24 -9.74 4.66
N ARG A 64 6.93 -9.65 4.48
CA ARG A 64 6.29 -9.62 3.16
C ARG A 64 5.23 -8.54 3.13
N ASP A 65 5.17 -7.80 2.03
CA ASP A 65 4.11 -6.82 1.82
C ASP A 65 2.76 -7.47 2.09
N VAL A 66 2.00 -6.89 3.02
CA VAL A 66 0.59 -7.22 3.20
C VAL A 66 -0.08 -7.04 1.85
N GLU A 67 -0.84 -8.04 1.41
CA GLU A 67 -1.53 -8.03 0.11
C GLU A 67 -2.19 -6.67 -0.14
N GLN A 68 -2.01 -6.15 -1.36
CA GLN A 68 -2.46 -4.83 -1.76
C GLN A 68 -3.96 -4.60 -1.45
N GLN A 69 -4.78 -5.63 -1.62
CA GLN A 69 -6.22 -5.63 -1.29
C GLN A 69 -6.52 -5.37 0.19
N VAL A 70 -5.73 -5.92 1.11
CA VAL A 70 -5.87 -5.62 2.53
C VAL A 70 -5.47 -4.16 2.80
N ARG A 71 -4.37 -3.71 2.19
CA ARG A 71 -3.90 -2.33 2.36
C ARG A 71 -4.93 -1.32 1.88
N PHE A 72 -5.72 -1.60 0.85
CA PHE A 72 -6.75 -0.67 0.35
C PHE A 72 -7.77 -0.28 1.42
N ASN A 73 -8.08 -1.20 2.35
CA ASN A 73 -9.09 -0.97 3.38
C ASN A 73 -8.53 -0.33 4.67
N LEU A 74 -7.20 -0.20 4.79
CA LEU A 74 -6.56 0.34 5.99
C LEU A 74 -6.36 1.85 5.90
N ASN A 75 -6.76 2.58 6.95
CA ASN A 75 -6.51 4.01 7.13
C ASN A 75 -6.96 4.88 5.93
N VAL A 76 -8.06 4.52 5.27
CA VAL A 76 -8.54 5.14 4.03
C VAL A 76 -8.68 6.66 4.18
N ASP A 77 -9.30 7.13 5.26
CA ASP A 77 -9.51 8.56 5.49
C ASP A 77 -8.19 9.35 5.55
N LYS A 78 -7.19 8.82 6.28
CA LYS A 78 -5.85 9.43 6.35
C LYS A 78 -5.16 9.44 5.00
N LYS A 79 -5.30 8.35 4.21
CA LYS A 79 -4.73 8.29 2.86
C LYS A 79 -5.37 9.31 1.93
N ARG A 80 -6.69 9.48 2.01
CA ARG A 80 -7.42 10.50 1.26
C ARG A 80 -7.01 11.91 1.64
N GLU A 81 -6.78 12.18 2.92
CA GLU A 81 -6.28 13.48 3.37
C GLU A 81 -4.89 13.78 2.79
N ILE A 82 -3.96 12.83 2.88
CA ILE A 82 -2.62 12.94 2.30
C ILE A 82 -2.70 13.13 0.78
N ALA A 83 -3.51 12.31 0.11
CA ALA A 83 -3.70 12.35 -1.34
C ALA A 83 -4.25 13.71 -1.79
N ARG A 84 -5.31 14.19 -1.13
CA ARG A 84 -5.91 15.49 -1.42
C ARG A 84 -4.91 16.62 -1.23
N PHE A 85 -4.16 16.61 -0.13
CA PHE A 85 -3.11 17.61 0.11
C PHE A 85 -2.06 17.58 -0.99
N ALA A 86 -1.57 16.39 -1.34
CA ALA A 86 -0.54 16.21 -2.35
C ALA A 86 -1.00 16.73 -3.72
N VAL A 87 -2.22 16.41 -4.13
CA VAL A 87 -2.79 16.85 -5.41
C VAL A 87 -2.95 18.38 -5.45
N ILE A 88 -3.55 18.99 -4.42
CA ILE A 88 -3.83 20.43 -4.40
C ILE A 88 -2.55 21.28 -4.43
N ASN A 89 -1.48 20.83 -3.76
CA ASN A 89 -0.30 21.65 -3.54
C ASN A 89 0.85 21.39 -4.53
N HIS A 90 0.84 20.27 -5.26
CA HIS A 90 2.00 19.83 -6.05
C HIS A 90 1.68 19.43 -7.48
N ILE A 91 0.43 19.54 -7.93
CA ILE A 91 0.03 19.18 -9.29
C ILE A 91 -0.70 20.34 -9.94
N THR A 92 -0.30 20.65 -11.17
CA THR A 92 -0.84 21.73 -11.97
C THR A 92 -1.22 21.24 -13.38
N ARG A 93 -1.89 22.10 -14.13
CA ARG A 93 -2.28 21.82 -15.52
C ARG A 93 -1.05 21.52 -16.38
N GLY A 94 -1.11 20.46 -17.18
CA GLY A 94 -0.03 20.09 -18.10
C GLY A 94 1.06 19.20 -17.50
N ASP A 95 0.95 18.84 -16.21
CA ASP A 95 1.99 18.04 -15.56
C ASP A 95 2.05 16.59 -16.06
N HIS A 96 3.28 16.08 -16.12
CA HIS A 96 3.58 14.67 -16.30
C HIS A 96 3.97 14.09 -14.94
N ILE A 97 3.04 13.43 -14.26
CA ILE A 97 3.25 12.95 -12.91
C ILE A 97 3.57 11.46 -12.89
N PHE A 98 4.32 11.02 -11.90
CA PHE A 98 4.46 9.60 -11.59
C PHE A 98 3.72 9.23 -10.31
N LEU A 99 2.88 8.18 -10.38
CA LEU A 99 2.24 7.56 -9.22
C LEU A 99 2.81 6.17 -9.00
N ASP A 100 3.48 5.97 -7.87
CA ASP A 100 4.00 4.67 -7.47
C ASP A 100 2.87 3.70 -7.11
N ALA A 101 3.10 2.41 -7.27
CA ALA A 101 2.18 1.33 -6.93
C ALA A 101 1.95 1.29 -5.41
N GLY A 102 0.87 1.95 -4.95
CA GLY A 102 0.59 2.10 -3.53
C GLY A 102 -0.85 2.50 -3.28
N THR A 103 -1.37 2.10 -2.13
CA THR A 103 -2.77 2.39 -1.78
C THR A 103 -2.99 3.85 -1.38
N THR A 104 -1.95 4.55 -0.92
CA THR A 104 -2.03 6.01 -0.65
C THR A 104 -2.02 6.82 -1.94
N THR A 105 -1.15 6.47 -2.90
CA THR A 105 -1.07 7.11 -4.21
C THR A 105 -2.29 6.79 -5.07
N TYR A 106 -2.91 5.63 -4.88
CA TYR A 106 -4.19 5.30 -5.49
C TYR A 106 -5.32 6.28 -5.12
N GLU A 107 -5.44 6.69 -3.85
CA GLU A 107 -6.48 7.64 -3.43
C GLU A 107 -6.35 9.00 -4.13
N MET A 108 -5.19 9.33 -4.70
CA MET A 108 -4.98 10.56 -5.46
C MET A 108 -5.86 10.62 -6.71
N VAL A 109 -6.10 9.48 -7.37
CA VAL A 109 -6.78 9.40 -8.67
C VAL A 109 -8.13 10.13 -8.66
N SER A 110 -8.90 9.98 -7.57
CA SER A 110 -10.21 10.62 -7.41
C SER A 110 -10.17 12.16 -7.47
N PHE A 111 -9.03 12.76 -7.11
CA PHE A 111 -8.81 14.21 -7.11
C PHE A 111 -8.16 14.72 -8.40
N LEU A 112 -7.62 13.82 -9.25
CA LEU A 112 -6.89 14.20 -10.46
C LEU A 112 -7.79 14.56 -11.64
N ARG A 113 -9.03 14.06 -11.66
CA ARG A 113 -9.96 14.20 -12.81
C ARG A 113 -10.25 15.65 -13.21
N GLU A 114 -10.15 16.58 -12.26
CA GLU A 114 -10.43 18.01 -12.49
C GLU A 114 -9.22 18.76 -13.09
N ILE A 115 -8.04 18.12 -13.12
CA ILE A 115 -6.80 18.71 -13.60
C ILE A 115 -6.71 18.50 -15.11
N LYS A 116 -6.82 19.59 -15.85
CA LYS A 116 -6.75 19.56 -17.32
C LYS A 116 -5.34 19.25 -17.81
N ASP A 117 -5.27 18.52 -18.92
CA ASP A 117 -4.03 18.16 -19.63
C ASP A 117 -3.02 17.43 -18.74
N LEU A 118 -3.51 16.64 -17.78
CA LEU A 118 -2.67 15.83 -16.89
C LEU A 118 -2.30 14.50 -17.56
N HIS A 119 -1.02 14.12 -17.48
CA HIS A 119 -0.53 12.82 -17.90
C HIS A 119 0.00 12.02 -16.70
N VAL A 120 -0.58 10.85 -16.46
CA VAL A 120 -0.14 9.96 -15.38
C VAL A 120 0.77 8.86 -15.94
N LEU A 121 1.97 8.73 -15.38
CA LEU A 121 2.82 7.55 -15.49
C LEU A 121 2.68 6.74 -14.20
N THR A 122 2.51 5.42 -14.29
CA THR A 122 2.46 4.59 -13.08
C THR A 122 3.07 3.22 -13.33
N ASN A 123 3.63 2.63 -12.28
CA ASN A 123 3.93 1.21 -12.22
C ASN A 123 2.83 0.40 -11.52
N GLY A 124 1.74 1.01 -11.05
CA GLY A 124 0.65 0.30 -10.36
C GLY A 124 -0.47 -0.09 -11.32
N VAL A 125 -0.79 -1.39 -11.39
CA VAL A 125 -1.90 -1.88 -12.23
C VAL A 125 -3.25 -1.31 -11.77
N ASP A 126 -3.51 -1.30 -10.45
CA ASP A 126 -4.76 -0.77 -9.89
C ASP A 126 -4.92 0.74 -10.17
N ILE A 127 -3.81 1.48 -10.10
CA ILE A 127 -3.80 2.92 -10.37
C ILE A 127 -4.08 3.17 -11.86
N ALA A 128 -3.45 2.39 -12.74
CA ALA A 128 -3.69 2.51 -14.17
C ALA A 128 -5.17 2.26 -14.52
N LEU A 129 -5.77 1.22 -13.94
CA LEU A 129 -7.19 0.94 -14.13
C LEU A 129 -8.07 2.08 -13.61
N ALA A 130 -7.84 2.54 -12.38
CA ALA A 130 -8.62 3.63 -11.80
C ALA A 130 -8.50 4.93 -12.60
N CYS A 131 -7.31 5.24 -13.14
CA CYS A 131 -7.14 6.41 -14.00
C CYS A 131 -7.95 6.27 -15.30
N LEU A 132 -7.95 5.10 -15.94
CA LEU A 132 -8.75 4.85 -17.14
C LEU A 132 -10.26 5.02 -16.86
N GLU A 133 -10.73 4.49 -15.73
CA GLU A 133 -12.13 4.65 -15.30
C GLU A 133 -12.51 6.12 -15.02
N ASN A 134 -11.54 6.96 -14.67
CA ASN A 134 -11.72 8.40 -14.46
C ASN A 134 -11.39 9.25 -15.70
N GLY A 135 -11.13 8.65 -16.86
CA GLY A 135 -10.83 9.37 -18.10
C GLY A 135 -9.48 10.12 -18.08
N ILE A 136 -8.55 9.70 -17.22
CA ILE A 136 -7.23 10.33 -17.08
C ILE A 136 -6.25 9.64 -18.03
N GLN A 137 -5.56 10.43 -18.87
CA GLN A 137 -4.57 9.89 -19.79
C GLN A 137 -3.40 9.26 -19.04
N THR A 138 -3.21 7.95 -19.24
CA THR A 138 -2.32 7.16 -18.40
C THR A 138 -1.39 6.28 -19.22
N ARG A 139 -0.12 6.22 -18.80
CA ARG A 139 0.89 5.27 -19.26
C ARG A 139 1.22 4.33 -18.11
N LEU A 140 0.98 3.04 -18.30
CA LEU A 140 1.42 1.97 -17.41
C LEU A 140 2.81 1.51 -17.85
N LEU A 141 3.77 1.42 -16.91
CA LEU A 141 5.07 0.82 -17.19
C LEU A 141 4.90 -0.66 -17.54
N GLY A 142 5.70 -1.14 -18.49
CA GLY A 142 5.79 -2.55 -18.87
C GLY A 142 6.87 -3.29 -18.08
N GLY A 143 6.73 -4.61 -17.95
CA GLY A 143 7.66 -5.42 -17.16
C GLY A 143 6.95 -6.56 -16.46
N GLU A 144 7.50 -6.99 -15.33
CA GLU A 144 6.94 -8.04 -14.50
C GLU A 144 5.97 -7.42 -13.48
N ALA A 145 4.71 -7.87 -13.49
CA ALA A 145 3.72 -7.44 -12.51
C ALA A 145 3.76 -8.36 -11.29
N LYS A 146 3.96 -7.80 -10.10
CA LYS A 146 3.95 -8.53 -8.84
C LYS A 146 2.54 -8.83 -8.37
N ILE A 147 2.30 -10.07 -7.92
CA ILE A 147 0.99 -10.53 -7.45
C ILE A 147 0.61 -9.82 -6.14
N GLU A 148 1.56 -9.57 -5.24
CA GLU A 148 1.28 -9.09 -3.89
C GLU A 148 0.99 -7.59 -3.84
N THR A 149 1.70 -6.80 -4.65
CA THR A 149 1.66 -5.32 -4.62
C THR A 149 1.01 -4.72 -5.85
N HIS A 150 0.74 -5.54 -6.88
CA HIS A 150 0.29 -5.11 -8.21
C HIS A 150 1.23 -4.06 -8.85
N ALA A 151 2.49 -4.06 -8.43
CA ALA A 151 3.54 -3.20 -8.95
C ALA A 151 4.22 -3.86 -10.15
N VAL A 152 4.44 -3.09 -11.21
CA VAL A 152 5.27 -3.46 -12.35
C VAL A 152 6.73 -3.10 -12.04
N VAL A 153 7.61 -4.08 -12.12
CA VAL A 153 9.03 -3.97 -11.81
C VAL A 153 9.89 -4.57 -12.94
N GLY A 154 11.20 -4.55 -12.74
CA GLY A 154 12.16 -5.15 -13.65
C GLY A 154 12.80 -4.17 -14.63
N ASN A 155 13.70 -4.70 -15.45
CA ASN A 155 14.57 -3.89 -16.30
C ASN A 155 13.80 -3.07 -17.37
N THR A 156 12.72 -3.63 -17.91
CA THR A 156 11.85 -2.94 -18.88
C THR A 156 11.22 -1.69 -18.26
N ALA A 157 10.66 -1.82 -17.05
CA ALA A 157 10.06 -0.70 -16.32
C ALA A 157 11.11 0.38 -16.03
N MET A 158 12.31 -0.02 -15.58
CA MET A 158 13.40 0.91 -15.30
C MET A 158 13.85 1.70 -16.55
N LYS A 159 14.01 1.04 -17.70
CA LYS A 159 14.40 1.70 -18.96
C LYS A 159 13.35 2.69 -19.43
N GLN A 160 12.08 2.28 -19.45
CA GLN A 160 10.98 3.18 -19.79
C GLN A 160 10.96 4.40 -18.87
N LEU A 161 11.14 4.21 -17.56
CA LEU A 161 11.17 5.30 -16.60
C LEU A 161 12.38 6.23 -16.79
N GLN A 162 13.52 5.73 -17.26
CA GLN A 162 14.70 6.52 -17.59
C GLN A 162 14.47 7.48 -18.77
N GLU A 163 13.62 7.13 -19.72
CA GLU A 163 13.35 7.92 -20.92
C GLU A 163 12.29 9.02 -20.72
N MET A 164 11.59 9.01 -19.57
CA MET A 164 10.49 9.94 -19.30
C MET A 164 10.93 11.14 -18.47
N ASN A 165 10.49 12.34 -18.84
CA ASN A 165 10.60 13.53 -17.99
C ASN A 165 9.32 13.69 -17.19
N LEU A 166 9.46 13.86 -15.88
CA LEU A 166 8.35 13.93 -14.94
C LEU A 166 8.43 15.27 -14.21
N SER A 167 7.29 15.97 -14.09
CA SER A 167 7.17 17.18 -13.29
C SER A 167 7.31 16.87 -11.79
N VAL A 168 6.62 15.81 -11.35
CA VAL A 168 6.58 15.38 -9.95
C VAL A 168 6.38 13.87 -9.86
N SER A 169 6.90 13.25 -8.81
CA SER A 169 6.68 11.82 -8.54
C SER A 169 6.23 11.63 -7.10
N PHE A 170 5.14 10.88 -6.93
CA PHE A 170 4.58 10.51 -5.64
C PHE A 170 4.92 9.04 -5.37
N ILE A 171 5.75 8.82 -4.35
CA ILE A 171 6.35 7.53 -4.06
C ILE A 171 5.86 7.05 -2.69
N GLY A 172 5.35 5.81 -2.64
CA GLY A 172 4.99 5.18 -1.38
C GLY A 172 6.22 4.67 -0.64
N ALA A 173 6.17 4.62 0.68
CA ALA A 173 7.21 3.99 1.51
C ALA A 173 6.58 3.04 2.53
N ASN A 174 7.28 1.97 2.88
CA ASN A 174 6.87 1.04 3.92
C ASN A 174 7.32 1.53 5.31
N GLY A 175 8.40 2.32 5.35
CA GLY A 175 8.89 2.95 6.57
C GLY A 175 9.75 4.18 6.27
N LEU A 176 9.93 5.00 7.29
CA LEU A 176 10.85 6.13 7.32
C LEU A 176 11.83 5.89 8.46
N ILE A 177 13.12 5.78 8.14
CA ILE A 177 14.20 5.71 9.14
C ILE A 177 14.56 7.15 9.54
N ALA A 178 15.18 7.32 10.70
CA ALA A 178 15.91 8.54 11.05
C ALA A 178 16.81 8.98 9.87
N GLU A 179 17.01 10.29 9.71
CA GLU A 179 17.67 10.91 8.55
C GLU A 179 16.88 10.96 7.23
N GLY A 180 15.58 10.61 7.24
CA GLY A 180 14.71 10.80 6.08
C GLY A 180 14.87 9.74 4.99
N GLN A 181 15.43 8.58 5.33
CA GLN A 181 15.57 7.46 4.40
C GLN A 181 14.30 6.62 4.38
N PHE A 182 13.75 6.37 3.19
CA PHE A 182 12.59 5.53 3.00
C PHE A 182 12.99 4.07 2.81
N THR A 183 12.21 3.14 3.37
CA THR A 183 12.42 1.70 3.20
C THR A 183 11.31 1.05 2.40
N THR A 184 11.67 0.01 1.68
CA THR A 184 10.77 -0.95 1.05
C THR A 184 11.42 -2.33 1.13
N PRO A 185 10.67 -3.39 1.46
CA PRO A 185 11.23 -4.72 1.69
C PRO A 185 11.67 -5.40 0.38
N ASP A 186 11.13 -4.97 -0.77
CA ASP A 186 11.37 -5.59 -2.06
C ASP A 186 12.50 -4.88 -2.86
N PRO A 187 13.57 -5.60 -3.26
CA PRO A 187 14.67 -5.01 -4.02
C PRO A 187 14.30 -4.49 -5.42
N ALA A 188 13.33 -5.12 -6.09
CA ALA A 188 12.91 -4.73 -7.43
C ALA A 188 12.09 -3.43 -7.38
N GLU A 189 11.20 -3.30 -6.39
CA GLU A 189 10.50 -2.04 -6.10
C GLU A 189 11.47 -0.96 -5.62
N ALA A 190 12.46 -1.32 -4.78
CA ALA A 190 13.52 -0.42 -4.36
C ALA A 190 14.30 0.15 -5.57
N GLY A 191 14.50 -0.66 -6.61
CA GLY A 191 15.14 -0.25 -7.87
C GLY A 191 14.38 0.90 -8.56
N ILE A 192 13.06 0.76 -8.70
CA ILE A 192 12.18 1.79 -9.27
C ILE A 192 12.23 3.08 -8.44
N LYS A 193 12.05 2.97 -7.12
CA LYS A 193 12.03 4.13 -6.22
C LYS A 193 13.38 4.86 -6.21
N ARG A 194 14.50 4.13 -6.19
CA ARG A 194 15.85 4.70 -6.24
C ARG A 194 16.08 5.46 -7.55
N LEU A 195 15.61 4.92 -8.67
CA LEU A 195 15.71 5.58 -9.97
C LEU A 195 14.95 6.91 -9.97
N LEU A 196 13.72 6.95 -9.46
CA LEU A 196 12.93 8.19 -9.34
C LEU A 196 13.62 9.25 -8.50
N LEU A 197 14.12 8.86 -7.31
CA LEU A 197 14.85 9.77 -6.42
C LEU A 197 16.10 10.35 -7.10
N ASN A 198 16.82 9.55 -7.88
CA ASN A 198 17.99 10.00 -8.61
C ASN A 198 17.64 10.94 -9.78
N LYS A 199 16.47 10.76 -10.41
CA LYS A 199 16.01 11.67 -11.48
C LYS A 199 15.55 13.01 -10.94
N GLN A 200 14.84 13.04 -9.81
CA GLN A 200 14.44 14.32 -9.19
C GLN A 200 15.63 15.16 -8.74
N LYS A 201 16.72 14.53 -8.27
CA LYS A 201 17.97 15.25 -7.95
C LYS A 201 18.66 15.90 -9.16
N LYS A 202 18.39 15.44 -10.38
CA LYS A 202 18.97 16.00 -11.61
C LYS A 202 18.17 17.18 -12.19
N LEU A 203 16.94 17.42 -11.72
CA LEU A 203 16.03 18.43 -12.27
C LEU A 203 16.15 19.83 -11.62
N LEU A 204 17.16 20.04 -10.77
CA LEU A 204 17.53 21.36 -10.25
C LEU A 204 18.58 22.00 -11.17
N SER A 205 18.15 22.54 -12.31
CA SER A 205 18.96 23.38 -13.21
C SER A 205 18.23 24.66 -13.56
#